data_AF-A0A350RK64-F1
#
_entry.id   AF-A0A350RK64-F1
#
_cell.length_a   1.000
_cell.length_b   1.000
_cell.length_c   1.000
_cell.angle_alpha   90.00
_cell.angle_beta   90.00
_cell.angle_gamma   90.00
#
_symmetry.space_group_name_H-M   'P 1'
#
loop_
_entity.id
_entity.type
_entity.pdbx_description
1 polymer ?
#
loop_
_entity_poly.entity_id
_entity_poly.type
_entity_poly.pdbx_seq_one_letter_code
_entity_poly.pdbx_strand_id
1 'polypeptide(L)'
;SSVTSWWLLLIGASAIAAAWCYTGGPKPYGYRGLGELFVFVFFGLVASIGTTYVQDEDISPLAVGVSVPVGLLAVALLVTNNLRDLPGDEVAGKRTLAVRIGDRPTRVLYAVLVVMAFLSLPYLSLLRPGALLALLALPAAVVPIRSVLRGAAGLELVSVLGATGKLQMIYGALLCVGLALGI
;
A
#
# COMPACT_ATOMS: atom_id res chain seq x y z
N SER A 1 26.12 18.75 -6.81
CA SER A 1 25.98 19.85 -7.79
C SER A 1 24.60 19.81 -8.39
N SER A 2 23.91 20.96 -8.44
CA SER A 2 22.46 21.19 -8.60
C SER A 2 21.77 20.69 -9.89
N VAL A 3 22.29 19.63 -10.51
CA VAL A 3 21.78 19.00 -11.74
C VAL A 3 21.14 17.63 -11.43
N THR A 4 21.27 17.10 -10.20
CA THR A 4 20.74 15.77 -9.84
C THR A 4 19.23 15.71 -9.59
N SER A 5 18.50 16.84 -9.50
CA SER A 5 17.11 16.86 -9.00
C SER A 5 16.01 17.24 -10.01
N TRP A 6 16.32 17.63 -11.25
CA TRP A 6 15.29 18.09 -12.19
C TRP A 6 14.37 16.96 -12.67
N TRP A 7 14.87 15.73 -12.77
CA TRP A 7 14.05 14.56 -13.11
C TRP A 7 13.21 14.09 -11.91
N LEU A 8 13.59 14.39 -10.67
CA LEU A 8 12.71 14.23 -9.49
C LEU A 8 11.51 15.16 -9.57
N LEU A 9 11.66 16.36 -10.17
CA LEU A 9 10.51 17.22 -10.47
C LEU A 9 9.62 16.60 -11.55
N LEU A 10 10.16 15.88 -12.53
CA LEU A 10 9.36 15.13 -13.50
C LEU A 10 8.67 13.91 -12.87
N ILE A 11 9.30 13.22 -11.92
CA ILE A 11 8.67 12.15 -11.15
C ILE A 11 7.59 12.72 -10.22
N GLY A 12 7.86 13.82 -9.53
CA GLY A 12 6.88 14.52 -8.70
C GLY A 12 5.71 15.06 -9.54
N ALA A 13 5.99 15.67 -10.69
CA ALA A 13 4.98 16.18 -11.61
C ALA A 13 4.17 15.04 -12.25
N SER A 14 4.80 13.92 -12.59
CA SER A 14 4.07 12.73 -13.09
C SER A 14 3.28 12.06 -11.98
N ALA A 15 3.75 12.05 -10.73
CA ALA A 15 2.97 11.60 -9.57
C ALA A 15 1.76 12.50 -9.31
N ILE A 16 1.91 13.83 -9.40
CA ILE A 16 0.82 14.80 -9.28
C ILE A 16 -0.14 14.66 -10.46
N ALA A 17 0.35 14.56 -11.70
CA ALA A 17 -0.47 14.38 -12.89
C ALA A 17 -1.23 13.05 -12.85
N ALA A 18 -0.58 11.98 -12.38
CA ALA A 18 -1.22 10.68 -12.25
C ALA A 18 -2.21 10.63 -11.07
N ALA A 19 -1.95 11.36 -9.98
CA ALA A 19 -2.93 11.61 -8.90
C ALA A 19 -4.11 12.46 -9.39
N TRP A 20 -3.88 13.45 -10.25
CA TRP A 20 -4.93 14.25 -10.88
C TRP A 20 -5.77 13.43 -11.86
N CYS A 21 -5.15 12.54 -12.64
CA CYS A 21 -5.85 11.56 -13.46
C CYS A 21 -6.53 10.46 -12.63
N TYR A 22 -6.18 10.30 -11.35
CA TYR A 22 -6.80 9.35 -10.42
C TYR A 22 -8.12 9.86 -9.83
N THR A 23 -8.25 11.16 -9.53
CA THR A 23 -9.45 11.75 -8.90
C THR A 23 -10.22 12.79 -9.73
N GLY A 24 -9.58 13.50 -10.68
CA GLY A 24 -10.13 14.75 -11.25
C GLY A 24 -10.26 14.85 -12.78
N GLY A 25 -9.87 13.83 -13.55
CA GLY A 25 -9.99 13.85 -15.02
C GLY A 25 -11.38 13.42 -15.55
N PRO A 26 -11.73 13.69 -16.82
CA PRO A 26 -13.01 13.25 -17.41
C PRO A 26 -13.18 11.72 -17.51
N LYS A 27 -12.13 10.94 -17.27
CA LYS A 27 -12.13 9.45 -17.16
C LYS A 27 -11.16 8.97 -16.07
N PRO A 28 -11.51 9.06 -14.78
CA PRO A 28 -10.57 8.73 -13.69
C PRO A 28 -10.19 7.25 -13.68
N TYR A 29 -8.89 6.95 -13.58
CA TYR A 29 -8.37 5.58 -13.65
C TYR A 29 -8.81 4.68 -12.48
N GLY A 30 -9.16 5.26 -11.32
CA GLY A 30 -9.76 4.53 -10.21
C GLY A 30 -11.05 3.81 -10.62
N TYR A 31 -11.83 4.38 -11.55
CA TYR A 31 -13.05 3.76 -12.09
C TYR A 31 -12.80 2.67 -13.13
N ARG A 32 -11.53 2.33 -13.42
CA ARG A 32 -11.15 1.24 -14.33
C ARG A 32 -10.46 0.07 -13.62
N GLY A 33 -10.43 0.06 -12.28
CA GLY A 33 -9.81 -1.02 -11.51
C GLY A 33 -8.28 -1.06 -11.62
N LEU A 34 -7.67 0.09 -11.89
CA LEU A 34 -6.22 0.27 -11.88
C LEU A 34 -5.74 1.03 -10.64
N GLY A 35 -6.65 1.31 -9.69
CA GLY A 35 -6.32 2.09 -8.49
C GLY A 35 -5.31 1.38 -7.59
N GLU A 36 -5.43 0.07 -7.46
CA GLU A 36 -4.52 -0.77 -6.67
C GLU A 36 -3.09 -0.73 -7.22
N LEU A 37 -2.94 -0.87 -8.55
CA LEU A 37 -1.63 -0.75 -9.20
C LEU A 37 -1.06 0.66 -9.06
N PHE A 38 -1.90 1.68 -9.24
CA PHE A 38 -1.50 3.07 -9.07
C PHE A 38 -1.01 3.34 -7.64
N VAL A 39 -1.77 2.90 -6.63
CA VAL A 39 -1.37 3.08 -5.23
C VAL A 39 -0.07 2.34 -4.93
N PHE A 40 0.10 1.12 -5.42
CA PHE A 40 1.34 0.38 -5.24
C PHE A 40 2.55 1.12 -5.83
N VAL A 41 2.44 1.60 -7.06
CA VAL A 41 3.55 2.28 -7.74
C VAL A 41 3.86 3.61 -7.10
N PHE A 42 2.87 4.48 -6.89
CA PHE A 42 3.14 5.85 -6.46
C PHE A 42 3.31 5.99 -4.95
N PHE A 43 2.47 5.34 -4.15
CA PHE A 43 2.54 5.42 -2.69
C PHE A 43 3.45 4.35 -2.08
N GLY A 44 3.67 3.23 -2.76
CA GLY A 44 4.66 2.24 -2.38
C GLY A 44 6.04 2.59 -2.93
N LEU A 45 6.26 2.32 -4.22
CA LEU A 45 7.58 2.39 -4.87
C LEU A 45 8.13 3.83 -4.95
N VAL A 46 7.43 4.74 -5.64
CA VAL A 46 7.93 6.09 -5.93
C VAL A 46 8.12 6.89 -4.65
N ALA A 47 7.16 6.89 -3.74
CA ALA A 47 7.28 7.61 -2.48
C ALA A 47 8.47 7.09 -1.65
N SER A 48 8.58 5.77 -1.48
CA SER A 48 9.61 5.18 -0.60
C SER A 48 11.02 5.28 -1.21
N ILE A 49 11.18 4.94 -2.49
CA ILE A 49 12.46 5.02 -3.20
C ILE A 49 12.87 6.49 -3.42
N GLY A 50 11.91 7.37 -3.72
CA GLY A 50 12.17 8.79 -3.88
C GLY A 50 12.73 9.42 -2.59
N THR A 51 12.19 9.03 -1.43
CA THR A 51 12.70 9.51 -0.13
C THR A 51 14.12 9.05 0.15
N THR A 52 14.49 7.81 -0.17
CA THR A 52 15.89 7.33 0.00
C THR A 52 16.82 7.97 -1.02
N TYR A 53 16.36 8.13 -2.27
CA TYR A 53 17.15 8.72 -3.33
C TYR A 53 17.51 10.19 -3.05
N VAL A 54 16.59 10.97 -2.49
CA VAL A 54 16.87 12.38 -2.12
C VAL A 54 17.94 12.48 -1.02
N GLN A 55 18.09 11.45 -0.18
CA GLN A 55 19.05 11.44 0.92
C GLN A 55 20.41 10.88 0.50
N ASP A 56 20.42 9.76 -0.21
CA ASP A 56 21.63 9.00 -0.50
C ASP A 56 22.11 9.14 -1.96
N GLU A 57 21.33 9.81 -2.82
CA GLU A 57 21.53 9.91 -4.28
C GLU A 57 21.69 8.55 -5.00
N ASP A 58 21.28 7.45 -4.35
CA ASP A 58 21.35 6.08 -4.87
C ASP A 58 20.05 5.28 -4.66
N ILE A 59 19.78 4.33 -5.54
CA ILE A 59 18.65 3.39 -5.45
C ILE A 59 19.18 2.03 -5.00
N SER A 60 19.20 1.82 -3.69
CA SER A 60 19.66 0.55 -3.14
C SER A 60 18.61 -0.57 -3.33
N PRO A 61 19.04 -1.83 -3.49
CA PRO A 61 18.14 -2.99 -3.49
C PRO A 61 17.28 -3.08 -2.23
N LEU A 62 17.80 -2.59 -1.10
CA LEU A 62 17.07 -2.51 0.17
C LEU A 62 15.91 -1.51 0.08
N ALA A 63 16.12 -0.31 -0.47
CA ALA A 63 15.06 0.68 -0.64
C ALA A 63 13.92 0.14 -1.52
N VAL A 64 14.26 -0.53 -2.63
CA VAL A 64 13.28 -1.21 -3.48
C VAL A 64 12.55 -2.28 -2.70
N GLY A 65 13.28 -3.15 -1.99
CA GLY A 65 12.68 -4.22 -1.20
C GLY A 65 11.71 -3.71 -0.12
N VAL A 66 12.05 -2.63 0.58
CA VAL A 66 11.23 -2.03 1.65
C VAL A 66 9.97 -1.36 1.09
N SER A 67 10.06 -0.79 -0.11
CA SER A 67 8.91 -0.15 -0.76
C SER A 67 7.78 -1.13 -1.11
N VAL A 68 8.09 -2.42 -1.30
CA VAL A 68 7.11 -3.47 -1.63
C VAL A 68 6.10 -3.70 -0.50
N PRO A 69 6.48 -4.09 0.74
CA PRO A 69 5.49 -4.28 1.81
C PRO A 69 4.75 -3.01 2.18
N VAL A 70 5.40 -1.85 2.14
CA VAL A 70 4.76 -0.55 2.37
C VAL A 70 3.67 -0.30 1.32
N GLY A 71 3.98 -0.55 0.05
CA GLY A 71 3.01 -0.49 -1.05
C GLY A 71 1.88 -1.49 -0.89
N LEU A 72 2.17 -2.74 -0.54
CA LEU A 72 1.15 -3.79 -0.34
C LEU A 72 0.14 -3.41 0.75
N LEU A 73 0.60 -2.84 1.87
CA LEU A 73 -0.28 -2.38 2.95
C LEU A 73 -1.10 -1.14 2.54
N ALA A 74 -0.52 -0.22 1.77
CA ALA A 74 -1.26 0.92 1.20
C ALA A 74 -2.37 0.45 0.23
N VAL A 75 -2.07 -0.56 -0.60
CA VAL A 75 -3.09 -1.17 -1.47
C VAL A 75 -4.15 -1.90 -0.64
N ALA A 76 -3.79 -2.62 0.43
CA ALA A 76 -4.77 -3.27 1.30
C ALA A 76 -5.73 -2.25 1.93
N LEU A 77 -5.23 -1.06 2.30
CA LEU A 77 -6.06 0.04 2.79
C LEU A 77 -7.03 0.56 1.71
N LEU A 78 -6.57 0.71 0.47
CA LEU A 78 -7.44 1.05 -0.67
C LEU A 78 -8.49 -0.05 -0.94
N VAL A 79 -8.09 -1.32 -0.94
CA VAL A 79 -8.99 -2.46 -1.18
C VAL A 79 -10.10 -2.51 -0.12
N THR A 80 -9.79 -2.20 1.14
CA THR A 80 -10.81 -2.08 2.20
C THR A 80 -11.81 -0.98 1.90
N ASN A 81 -11.34 0.16 1.40
CA ASN A 81 -12.19 1.29 0.99
C ASN A 81 -13.10 0.89 -0.19
N ASN A 82 -12.52 0.27 -1.23
CA ASN A 82 -13.27 -0.23 -2.39
C ASN A 82 -14.28 -1.31 -2.00
N LEU A 83 -13.98 -2.16 -1.02
CA LEU A 83 -14.90 -3.16 -0.50
C LEU A 83 -16.08 -2.51 0.25
N ARG A 84 -15.85 -1.43 1.01
CA ARG A 84 -16.90 -0.67 1.70
C ARG A 84 -17.86 -0.03 0.71
N ASP A 85 -17.31 0.55 -0.34
CA ASP A 85 -18.08 1.33 -1.32
C ASP A 85 -18.65 0.46 -2.44
N LEU A 86 -18.37 -0.85 -2.45
CA LEU A 86 -18.78 -1.81 -3.47
C LEU A 86 -20.28 -1.71 -3.85
N PRO A 87 -21.25 -1.73 -2.90
CA PRO A 87 -22.66 -1.69 -3.26
C PRO A 87 -23.06 -0.37 -3.95
N GLY A 88 -22.49 0.75 -3.51
CA GLY A 88 -22.75 2.07 -4.11
C GLY A 88 -22.05 2.23 -5.46
N ASP A 89 -20.85 1.69 -5.59
CA ASP A 89 -20.07 1.74 -6.82
C ASP A 89 -20.68 0.89 -7.94
N GLU A 90 -21.25 -0.26 -7.59
CA GLU A 90 -21.99 -1.12 -8.53
C GLU A 90 -23.24 -0.41 -9.08
N VAL A 91 -24.06 0.20 -8.21
CA VAL A 91 -25.26 0.97 -8.61
C VAL A 91 -24.88 2.19 -9.47
N ALA A 92 -23.77 2.86 -9.15
CA ALA A 92 -23.27 4.00 -9.91
C ALA A 92 -22.59 3.62 -11.23
N GLY A 93 -22.49 2.31 -11.56
CA GLY A 93 -21.87 1.83 -12.80
C GLY A 93 -20.35 2.02 -12.85
N LYS A 94 -19.70 2.23 -11.71
CA LYS A 94 -18.23 2.35 -11.63
C LYS A 94 -17.61 0.97 -11.84
N ARG A 95 -16.45 0.91 -12.52
CA ARG A 95 -15.74 -0.35 -12.80
C ARG A 95 -14.43 -0.44 -12.02
N THR A 96 -14.49 -0.20 -10.70
CA THR A 96 -13.37 -0.42 -9.78
C THR A 96 -12.97 -1.90 -9.76
N LEU A 97 -11.79 -2.24 -9.24
CA LEU A 97 -11.35 -3.63 -9.21
C LEU A 97 -12.32 -4.47 -8.38
N ALA A 98 -12.76 -3.94 -7.23
CA ALA A 98 -13.72 -4.59 -6.36
C ALA A 98 -15.05 -4.90 -7.07
N VAL A 99 -15.58 -3.96 -7.86
CA VAL A 99 -16.79 -4.22 -8.68
C VAL A 99 -16.54 -5.29 -9.74
N ARG A 100 -15.35 -5.29 -10.37
CA ARG A 100 -15.02 -6.26 -11.44
C ARG A 100 -14.85 -7.68 -10.92
N ILE A 101 -14.22 -7.86 -9.76
CA ILE A 101 -13.92 -9.18 -9.19
C ILE A 101 -14.97 -9.63 -8.17
N GLY A 102 -15.80 -8.72 -7.67
CA GLY A 102 -16.85 -8.99 -6.69
C GLY A 102 -16.37 -9.02 -5.23
N ASP A 103 -17.32 -9.11 -4.30
CA ASP A 103 -17.08 -9.01 -2.85
C ASP A 103 -16.09 -10.08 -2.33
N ARG A 104 -16.36 -11.37 -2.57
CA ARG A 104 -15.53 -12.46 -2.03
C ARG A 104 -14.08 -12.41 -2.51
N PRO A 105 -13.77 -12.28 -3.82
CA PRO A 105 -12.39 -12.16 -4.27
C PRO A 105 -11.69 -10.90 -3.76
N THR A 106 -12.43 -9.79 -3.58
CA THR A 106 -11.88 -8.55 -2.98
C THR A 106 -11.44 -8.77 -1.53
N ARG A 107 -12.21 -9.53 -0.74
CA ARG A 107 -11.84 -9.92 0.64
C ARG A 107 -10.60 -10.80 0.67
N VAL A 108 -10.49 -11.75 -0.26
CA VAL A 108 -9.30 -12.61 -0.39
C VAL A 108 -8.09 -11.77 -0.80
N LEU A 109 -8.24 -10.87 -1.78
CA LEU A 109 -7.19 -9.95 -2.22
C LEU A 109 -6.65 -9.13 -1.05
N TYR A 110 -7.53 -8.55 -0.23
CA TYR A 110 -7.13 -7.85 0.99
C TYR A 110 -6.23 -8.71 1.89
N ALA A 111 -6.67 -9.93 2.22
CA ALA A 111 -5.91 -10.82 3.10
C ALA A 111 -4.56 -11.21 2.49
N VAL A 112 -4.53 -11.52 1.18
CA VAL A 112 -3.30 -11.84 0.45
C VAL A 112 -2.32 -10.68 0.50
N LEU A 113 -2.76 -9.44 0.25
CA LEU A 113 -1.88 -8.27 0.29
C LEU A 113 -1.22 -8.08 1.66
N VAL A 114 -2.01 -8.21 2.74
CA VAL A 114 -1.47 -8.09 4.10
C VAL A 114 -0.48 -9.23 4.39
N VAL A 115 -0.83 -10.48 4.06
CA VAL A 115 0.06 -11.63 4.27
C VAL A 115 1.36 -11.48 3.47
N MET A 116 1.27 -11.06 2.21
CA MET A 116 2.45 -10.85 1.35
C MET A 116 3.38 -9.76 1.89
N ALA A 117 2.84 -8.72 2.55
CA ALA A 117 3.66 -7.71 3.23
C ALA A 117 4.48 -8.28 4.40
N PHE A 118 3.99 -9.31 5.09
CA PHE A 118 4.78 -10.02 6.11
C PHE A 118 5.74 -11.05 5.49
N LEU A 119 5.32 -11.73 4.42
CA LEU A 119 6.17 -12.70 3.72
C LEU A 119 7.36 -12.05 3.00
N SER A 120 7.37 -10.74 2.77
CA SER A 120 8.55 -10.04 2.27
C SER A 120 9.64 -9.84 3.33
N LEU A 121 9.31 -9.93 4.63
CA LEU A 121 10.28 -9.69 5.71
C LEU A 121 11.43 -10.71 5.75
N PRO A 122 11.20 -12.03 5.57
CA PRO A 122 12.29 -13.00 5.42
C PRO A 122 13.26 -12.64 4.28
N TYR A 123 12.74 -12.20 3.13
CA TYR A 123 13.61 -11.78 2.02
C TYR A 123 14.42 -10.52 2.38
N LEU A 124 13.78 -9.52 3.01
CA LEU A 124 14.46 -8.32 3.49
C LEU A 124 15.52 -8.62 4.56
N SER A 125 15.29 -9.65 5.38
CA SER A 125 16.23 -10.07 6.42
C SER A 125 17.57 -10.56 5.87
N LEU A 126 17.60 -11.01 4.61
CA LEU A 126 18.84 -11.40 3.91
C LEU A 126 19.73 -10.18 3.63
N LEU A 127 19.15 -8.99 3.51
CA LEU A 127 19.85 -7.73 3.31
C LEU A 127 20.12 -7.01 4.64
N ARG A 128 19.12 -7.01 5.55
CA ARG A 128 19.16 -6.38 6.87
C ARG A 128 18.32 -7.20 7.86
N PRO A 129 18.94 -8.02 8.73
CA PRO A 129 18.20 -8.93 9.60
C PRO A 129 17.20 -8.24 10.53
N GLY A 130 17.48 -7.00 10.93
CA GLY A 130 16.63 -6.12 11.72
C GLY A 130 15.27 -5.85 11.09
N ALA A 131 15.08 -6.08 9.78
CA ALA A 131 13.77 -6.04 9.14
C ALA A 131 12.75 -6.98 9.81
N LEU A 132 13.21 -8.10 10.40
CA LEU A 132 12.35 -9.04 11.13
C LEU A 132 11.67 -8.43 12.36
N LEU A 133 12.15 -7.29 12.87
CA LEU A 133 11.49 -6.56 13.96
C LEU A 133 10.04 -6.17 13.59
N ALA A 134 9.75 -5.94 12.31
CA ALA A 134 8.41 -5.69 11.81
C ALA A 134 7.44 -6.87 11.97
N LEU A 135 7.92 -8.10 12.23
CA LEU A 135 7.06 -9.25 12.59
C LEU A 135 6.30 -9.01 13.90
N LEU A 136 6.79 -8.12 14.78
CA LEU A 136 6.07 -7.72 15.99
C LEU A 136 4.74 -7.00 15.67
N ALA A 137 4.51 -6.57 14.42
CA ALA A 137 3.22 -6.04 13.97
C ALA A 137 2.17 -7.13 13.67
N LEU A 138 2.52 -8.43 13.65
CA LEU A 138 1.60 -9.53 13.32
C LEU A 138 0.30 -9.53 14.14
N PRO A 139 0.31 -9.30 15.47
CA PRO A 139 -0.92 -9.25 16.25
C PRO A 139 -1.89 -8.17 15.77
N ALA A 140 -1.38 -7.03 15.30
CA ALA A 140 -2.20 -5.94 14.77
C ALA A 140 -2.87 -6.30 13.43
N ALA A 141 -2.34 -7.28 12.69
CA ALA A 141 -2.92 -7.74 11.42
C ALA A 141 -4.08 -8.73 11.61
N VAL A 142 -4.14 -9.42 12.75
CA VAL A 142 -5.14 -10.48 13.01
C VAL A 142 -6.56 -9.93 12.95
N VAL A 143 -6.82 -8.82 13.66
CA VAL A 143 -8.15 -8.23 13.75
C VAL A 143 -8.71 -7.83 12.39
N PRO A 144 -8.05 -6.99 11.57
CA PRO A 144 -8.63 -6.55 10.33
C PRO A 144 -8.75 -7.67 9.29
N ILE A 145 -7.78 -8.60 9.19
CA ILE A 145 -7.90 -9.80 8.33
C ILE A 145 -9.12 -10.63 8.72
N ARG A 146 -9.25 -10.94 10.01
CA ARG A 146 -10.33 -11.79 10.50
C ARG A 146 -11.69 -11.13 10.28
N SER A 147 -11.82 -9.83 10.51
CA SER A 147 -13.06 -9.09 10.26
C SER A 147 -13.44 -9.10 8.78
N VAL A 148 -12.50 -8.83 7.88
CA VAL A 148 -12.75 -8.85 6.42
C VAL A 148 -13.20 -10.23 5.95
N LEU A 149 -12.48 -11.28 6.34
CA LEU A 149 -12.77 -12.66 5.92
C LEU A 149 -14.07 -13.22 6.54
N ARG A 150 -14.51 -12.68 7.68
CA ARG A 150 -15.78 -13.04 8.32
C ARG A 150 -16.99 -12.31 7.76
N GLY A 151 -16.79 -11.47 6.74
CA GLY A 151 -17.91 -10.80 6.06
C GLY A 151 -18.25 -9.42 6.62
N ALA A 152 -17.29 -8.71 7.21
CA ALA A 152 -17.51 -7.34 7.69
C ALA A 152 -18.19 -6.46 6.64
N ALA A 153 -19.17 -5.65 7.07
CA ALA A 153 -19.97 -4.80 6.20
C ALA A 153 -20.30 -3.45 6.85
N GLY A 154 -20.60 -2.43 6.04
CA GLY A 154 -21.02 -1.10 6.52
C GLY A 154 -20.00 -0.47 7.48
N LEU A 155 -20.45 -0.10 8.69
CA LEU A 155 -19.61 0.53 9.72
C LEU A 155 -18.44 -0.35 10.18
N GLU A 156 -18.56 -1.68 10.10
CA GLU A 156 -17.45 -2.57 10.46
C GLU A 156 -16.26 -2.38 9.52
N LEU A 157 -16.49 -2.08 8.23
CA LEU A 157 -15.43 -1.81 7.28
C LEU A 157 -14.72 -0.47 7.54
N VAL A 158 -15.39 0.48 8.18
CA VAL A 158 -14.74 1.72 8.68
C VAL A 158 -13.76 1.39 9.80
N SER A 159 -14.15 0.50 10.72
CA SER A 159 -13.25 0.00 11.77
C SER A 159 -12.07 -0.80 11.19
N VAL A 160 -12.31 -1.63 10.17
CA VAL A 160 -11.25 -2.33 9.44
C VAL A 160 -10.29 -1.36 8.77
N LEU A 161 -10.79 -0.28 8.16
CA LEU A 161 -9.96 0.75 7.52
C LEU A 161 -9.03 1.39 8.56
N GLY A 162 -9.58 1.77 9.72
CA GLY A 162 -8.80 2.32 10.83
C GLY A 162 -7.77 1.33 11.38
N ALA A 163 -8.14 0.06 11.54
CA ALA A 163 -7.23 -0.99 11.99
C ALA A 163 -6.10 -1.28 10.98
N THR A 164 -6.41 -1.27 9.68
CA THR A 164 -5.43 -1.42 8.60
C THR A 164 -4.45 -0.24 8.56
N GLY A 165 -4.94 0.99 8.75
CA GLY A 165 -4.09 2.17 8.88
C GLY A 165 -3.16 2.09 10.09
N LYS A 166 -3.66 1.66 11.24
CA LYS A 166 -2.83 1.40 12.44
C LYS A 166 -1.77 0.33 12.17
N LEU A 167 -2.15 -0.78 11.53
CA LEU A 167 -1.21 -1.83 11.13
C LEU A 167 -0.09 -1.26 10.26
N GLN A 168 -0.41 -0.46 9.24
CA GLN A 168 0.58 0.16 8.37
C GLN A 168 1.56 1.05 9.14
N MET A 169 1.07 1.84 10.11
CA MET A 169 1.91 2.70 10.95
C MET A 169 2.82 1.89 11.87
N ILE A 170 2.27 0.88 12.56
CA ILE A 170 3.05 0.01 13.45
C ILE A 170 4.11 -0.76 12.66
N TYR A 171 3.74 -1.37 11.54
CA TYR A 171 4.64 -2.10 10.65
C TYR A 171 5.77 -1.18 10.15
N GLY A 172 5.42 0.00 9.62
CA GLY A 172 6.39 0.96 9.10
C GLY A 172 7.36 1.46 10.17
N ALA A 173 6.87 1.76 11.38
CA ALA A 173 7.71 2.21 12.49
C ALA A 173 8.69 1.11 12.94
N LEU A 174 8.20 -0.12 13.11
CA LEU A 174 9.04 -1.26 13.49
C LEU A 174 10.08 -1.61 12.42
N LEU A 175 9.67 -1.56 11.14
CA LEU A 175 10.60 -1.76 10.03
C LEU A 175 11.68 -0.67 10.00
N CYS A 176 11.29 0.60 10.15
CA CYS A 176 12.23 1.72 10.22
C CYS A 176 13.24 1.56 11.37
N VAL A 177 12.75 1.26 12.58
CA VAL A 177 13.60 1.01 13.76
C VAL A 177 14.54 -0.17 13.51
N GLY A 178 14.02 -1.28 12.98
CA GLY A 178 14.81 -2.46 12.65
C GLY A 178 15.95 -2.17 11.67
N LEU A 179 15.68 -1.40 10.62
CA LEU A 179 16.68 -1.00 9.63
C LEU A 179 17.71 -0.02 10.23
N ALA A 180 17.27 0.93 11.06
CA ALA A 180 18.12 1.93 11.69
C ALA A 180 19.09 1.34 12.73
N LEU A 181 18.66 0.30 13.45
CA LEU A 181 19.53 -0.39 14.42
C LEU A 181 20.66 -1.18 13.74
N GLY A 182 20.58 -1.41 12.44
CA GLY A 182 21.67 -2.00 11.64
C GLY A 182 22.01 -3.46 11.98
N ILE A 183 21.26 -4.07 12.90
CA ILE A 183 21.27 -5.51 13.18
C ILE A 183 20.54 -6.29 12.10
#